data_AF-A0A660S7Q1-F1
#
_entry.id   AF-A0A660S7Q1-F1
#
_cell.length_a   1.000
_cell.length_b   1.000
_cell.length_c   1.000
_cell.angle_alpha   90.00
_cell.angle_beta   90.00
_cell.angle_gamma   90.00
#
_symmetry.space_group_name_H-M   'P 1'
#
loop_
_entity.id
_entity.type
_entity.pdbx_description
1 polymer ?
#
loop_
_entity_poly.entity_id
_entity_poly.type
_entity_poly.pdbx_seq_one_letter_code
_entity_poly.pdbx_strand_id
1 'polypeptide(L)'
;VLSSVFPDLIDYYTLTEYTWWEEHRGLSHFWAVYIAGTTLLPPQSLEHFLYLITGCLLHIFMDFLTPMGIPVLTPSRRRSIFLFKTGSFKETFFTLCVFSLSVYLKGRMWLETQFTVLI
;
A
#
# COMPACT_ATOMS: atom_id res chain seq x y z
N VAL A 1 2.53 1.02 -9.56
CA VAL A 1 2.77 -0.41 -9.85
C VAL A 1 4.03 -0.89 -9.11
N LEU A 2 5.21 -0.35 -9.38
CA LEU A 2 6.43 -0.76 -8.62
C LEU A 2 6.33 -0.48 -7.12
N SER A 3 5.72 0.65 -6.74
CA SER A 3 5.51 0.99 -5.33
C SER A 3 4.56 0.07 -4.60
N SER A 4 3.61 -0.58 -5.29
CA SER A 4 2.67 -1.50 -4.64
C SER A 4 3.29 -2.86 -4.38
N VAL A 5 4.19 -3.35 -5.23
CA VAL A 5 4.92 -4.61 -5.00
C VAL A 5 6.17 -4.45 -4.13
N PHE A 6 6.47 -3.24 -3.66
CA PHE A 6 7.67 -2.96 -2.86
C PHE A 6 7.74 -3.75 -1.53
N PRO A 7 6.65 -3.91 -0.75
CA PRO A 7 6.65 -4.78 0.43
C PRO A 7 7.08 -6.22 0.11
N ASP A 8 6.52 -6.81 -0.97
CA ASP A 8 6.86 -8.16 -1.43
C ASP A 8 8.31 -8.25 -1.89
N LEU A 9 8.82 -7.20 -2.55
CA LEU A 9 10.20 -7.12 -3.01
C LEU A 9 11.20 -7.09 -1.84
N ILE A 10 10.89 -6.34 -0.78
CA ILE A 10 11.69 -6.33 0.45
C ILE A 10 11.77 -7.75 1.01
N ASP A 11 10.62 -8.41 1.17
CA ASP A 11 10.59 -9.79 1.70
C ASP A 11 11.40 -10.74 0.83
N TYR A 12 11.26 -10.65 -0.50
CA TYR A 12 11.97 -11.51 -1.45
C TYR A 12 13.50 -11.37 -1.35
N TYR A 13 14.03 -10.16 -1.15
CA TYR A 13 15.48 -9.95 -1.05
C TYR A 13 16.05 -10.14 0.36
N THR A 14 15.22 -10.05 1.39
CA THR A 14 15.67 -10.15 2.80
C THR A 14 15.50 -11.53 3.39
N LEU A 15 14.58 -12.33 2.85
CA LEU A 15 14.28 -13.68 3.34
C LEU A 15 14.85 -14.73 2.39
N THR A 16 15.29 -15.86 2.94
CA THR A 16 15.53 -17.07 2.14
C THR A 16 14.20 -17.61 1.59
N GLU A 17 14.22 -18.40 0.51
CA GLU A 17 13.00 -18.95 -0.10
C GLU A 17 12.11 -19.69 0.91
N TYR A 18 12.71 -20.51 1.79
CA TYR A 18 11.98 -21.21 2.85
C TYR A 18 11.32 -20.26 3.85
N THR A 19 12.09 -19.28 4.35
CA THR A 19 11.56 -18.26 5.29
C THR A 19 10.58 -17.32 4.62
N TRP A 20 10.66 -17.11 3.30
CA TRP A 20 9.71 -16.30 2.58
C TRP A 20 8.31 -16.92 2.66
N TRP A 21 8.15 -18.22 2.42
CA TRP A 21 6.83 -18.84 2.53
C TRP A 21 6.22 -18.79 3.94
N GLU A 22 7.04 -18.80 4.99
CA GLU A 22 6.60 -18.75 6.39
C GLU A 22 6.37 -17.31 6.88
N GLU A 23 7.34 -16.42 6.63
CA GLU A 23 7.43 -15.09 7.22
C GLU A 23 7.04 -13.95 6.28
N HIS A 24 6.85 -14.22 4.99
CA HIS A 24 6.33 -13.22 4.04
C HIS A 24 5.08 -12.57 4.65
N ARG A 25 5.03 -11.25 4.60
CA ARG A 25 4.04 -10.42 5.31
C ARG A 25 4.33 -10.22 6.78
N GLY A 26 5.60 -10.06 7.12
CA GLY A 26 6.09 -9.63 8.43
C GLY A 26 6.17 -8.10 8.52
N LEU A 27 7.34 -7.57 8.90
CA LEU A 27 7.53 -6.14 9.16
C LEU A 27 7.30 -5.26 7.92
N SER A 28 7.66 -5.74 6.73
CA SER A 28 7.39 -5.07 5.45
C SER A 28 5.89 -4.89 5.15
N HIS A 29 5.01 -5.68 5.77
CA HIS A 29 3.56 -5.58 5.60
C HIS A 29 2.88 -4.98 6.84
N PHE A 30 3.68 -4.46 7.79
CA PHE A 30 3.16 -3.76 8.94
C PHE A 30 2.87 -2.30 8.57
N TRP A 31 1.59 -1.99 8.42
CA TRP A 31 1.08 -0.68 7.98
C TRP A 31 1.71 0.51 8.74
N ALA A 32 2.00 0.33 10.03
CA ALA A 32 2.56 1.38 10.88
C ALA A 32 3.97 1.85 10.42
N VAL A 33 4.76 0.99 9.76
CA VAL A 33 6.07 1.38 9.21
C VAL A 33 5.91 2.49 8.17
N TYR A 34 4.89 2.36 7.32
CA TYR A 34 4.61 3.32 6.25
C TYR A 34 3.97 4.61 6.78
N ILE A 35 3.12 4.50 7.80
CA ILE A 35 2.59 5.68 8.49
C ILE A 35 3.68 6.44 9.24
N ALA A 36 4.61 5.75 9.91
CA ALA A 36 5.75 6.41 10.53
C ALA A 36 6.61 7.14 9.47
N GLY A 37 6.81 6.51 8.31
CA GLY A 37 7.53 7.11 7.18
C GLY A 37 6.94 8.44 6.69
N THR A 38 5.61 8.63 6.71
CA THR A 38 5.02 9.92 6.31
C THR A 38 5.29 11.04 7.31
N THR A 39 5.44 10.70 8.59
CA THR A 39 5.66 11.69 9.67
C THR A 39 7.12 12.09 9.86
N LEU A 40 8.07 11.24 9.44
CA LEU A 40 9.50 11.42 9.69
C LEU A 40 10.26 12.03 8.52
N LEU A 41 9.65 12.13 7.33
CA LEU A 41 10.32 12.62 6.13
C LEU A 41 10.22 14.15 5.97
N PRO A 42 11.29 14.83 5.54
CA PRO A 42 11.27 16.26 5.30
C PRO A 42 10.33 16.62 4.15
N PRO A 43 9.68 17.81 4.16
CA PRO A 43 8.66 18.19 3.19
C PRO A 43 9.12 18.14 1.72
N GLN A 44 10.41 18.33 1.48
CA GLN A 44 11.02 18.44 0.15
C GLN A 44 11.09 17.10 -0.59
N SER A 45 11.20 15.98 0.13
CA SER A 45 11.17 14.62 -0.44
C SER A 45 9.80 13.96 -0.36
N LEU A 46 8.86 14.63 0.31
CA LEU A 46 7.57 14.07 0.71
C LEU A 46 6.71 13.69 -0.49
N GLU A 47 6.69 14.47 -1.57
CA GLU A 47 5.76 14.18 -2.69
C GLU A 47 6.03 12.81 -3.36
N HIS A 48 7.28 12.53 -3.72
CA HIS A 48 7.63 11.25 -4.36
C HIS A 48 7.51 10.08 -3.38
N PHE A 49 7.88 10.29 -2.12
CA PHE A 49 7.73 9.29 -1.07
C PHE A 49 6.26 9.00 -0.73
N LEU A 50 5.37 9.98 -0.83
CA LEU A 50 3.94 9.77 -0.64
C LEU A 50 3.37 8.85 -1.72
N TYR A 51 3.80 8.94 -2.98
CA TYR A 51 3.38 7.98 -4.00
C TYR A 51 3.88 6.55 -3.71
N LEU A 52 5.10 6.42 -3.19
CA LEU A 52 5.66 5.14 -2.76
C LEU A 52 4.85 4.55 -1.60
N ILE A 53 4.68 5.33 -0.53
CA ILE A 53 3.95 4.96 0.68
C ILE A 53 2.50 4.62 0.38
N THR A 54 1.82 5.44 -0.43
CA THR A 54 0.43 5.17 -0.84
C THR A 54 0.32 3.85 -1.60
N GLY A 55 1.27 3.56 -2.49
CA GLY A 55 1.31 2.26 -3.18
C GLY A 55 1.48 1.08 -2.22
N CYS A 56 2.40 1.18 -1.27
CA CYS A 56 2.65 0.14 -0.27
C CYS A 56 1.43 -0.07 0.65
N LEU A 57 0.83 1.03 1.12
CA LEU A 57 -0.37 0.98 1.96
C LEU A 57 -1.56 0.38 1.22
N LEU A 58 -1.74 0.69 -0.06
CA LEU A 58 -2.79 0.10 -0.88
C LEU A 58 -2.59 -1.42 -1.03
N HIS A 59 -1.36 -1.87 -1.28
CA HIS A 59 -1.03 -3.30 -1.34
C HIS A 59 -1.32 -4.01 -0.02
N ILE A 60 -0.83 -3.47 1.10
CA ILE A 60 -1.08 -3.97 2.45
C ILE A 60 -2.57 -4.00 2.77
N PHE A 61 -3.32 -2.99 2.33
CA PHE A 61 -4.77 -2.96 2.49
C PHE A 61 -5.44 -4.08 1.68
N MET A 62 -5.06 -4.29 0.41
CA MET A 62 -5.56 -5.40 -0.39
C MET A 62 -5.25 -6.75 0.25
N ASP A 63 -4.06 -6.91 0.81
CA ASP A 63 -3.66 -8.09 1.55
C ASP A 63 -4.51 -8.35 2.79
N PHE A 64 -4.93 -7.30 3.50
CA PHE A 64 -5.88 -7.39 4.60
C PHE A 64 -7.28 -7.86 4.15
N LEU A 65 -7.68 -7.52 2.92
CA LEU A 65 -8.96 -7.93 2.34
C LEU A 65 -8.93 -9.38 1.83
N THR A 66 -7.76 -10.01 1.73
CA THR A 66 -7.61 -11.39 1.22
C THR A 66 -7.20 -12.38 2.31
N PRO A 67 -7.38 -13.70 2.13
CA PRO A 67 -7.06 -14.70 3.14
C PRO A 67 -5.65 -14.70 3.69
N MET A 68 -4.72 -14.13 2.93
CA MET A 68 -3.32 -14.02 3.34
C MET A 68 -3.17 -13.13 4.59
N GLY A 69 -3.89 -12.00 4.64
CA GLY A 69 -3.89 -11.07 5.77
C GLY A 69 -2.58 -10.31 5.95
N ILE A 70 -2.58 -9.42 6.96
CA ILE A 70 -1.42 -8.60 7.34
C ILE A 70 -1.27 -8.54 8.86
N PRO A 71 -0.08 -8.23 9.40
CA PRO A 71 0.08 -7.88 10.79
C PRO A 71 -0.60 -6.53 11.08
N VAL A 72 -1.55 -6.51 12.02
CA VAL A 72 -2.31 -5.29 12.37
C VAL A 72 -1.83 -4.66 13.68
N LEU A 73 -1.61 -5.47 14.72
CA LEU A 73 -1.22 -5.00 16.06
C LEU A 73 0.20 -5.41 16.43
N THR A 74 0.61 -6.61 16.00
CA THR A 74 1.94 -7.16 16.27
C THR A 74 2.44 -7.84 15.00
N PRO A 75 3.73 -7.72 14.64
CA PRO A 75 4.30 -8.35 13.45
C PRO A 75 4.08 -9.87 13.38
N SER A 76 3.90 -10.52 14.54
CA SER A 76 3.76 -11.97 14.65
C SER A 76 2.33 -12.49 14.49
N ARG A 77 1.31 -11.63 14.36
CA ARG A 77 -0.10 -12.06 14.26
C ARG A 77 -0.80 -11.36 13.11
N ARG A 78 -1.16 -12.15 12.10
CA ARG A 78 -1.89 -11.68 10.92
C ARG A 78 -3.40 -11.62 11.19
N ARG A 79 -4.07 -10.64 10.60
CA ARG A 79 -5.53 -10.53 10.56
C ARG A 79 -5.97 -10.28 9.12
N SER A 80 -7.17 -10.74 8.81
CA SER A 80 -7.81 -10.57 7.51
C SER A 80 -9.33 -10.50 7.69
N ILE A 81 -10.02 -9.86 6.75
CA ILE A 81 -11.48 -9.88 6.66
C ILE A 81 -11.99 -10.83 5.55
N PHE A 82 -11.10 -11.53 4.84
CA PHE A 82 -11.42 -12.58 3.86
C PHE A 82 -12.48 -12.19 2.82
N LEU A 83 -12.49 -10.93 2.38
CA LEU A 83 -13.49 -10.39 1.46
C LEU A 83 -13.27 -10.86 0.01
N PHE A 84 -12.00 -10.99 -0.40
CA PHE A 84 -11.61 -11.38 -1.75
C PHE A 84 -10.67 -12.59 -1.72
N LYS A 85 -10.72 -13.45 -2.74
CA LYS A 85 -9.65 -14.44 -2.94
C LYS A 85 -8.47 -13.74 -3.64
N THR A 86 -7.25 -14.01 -3.18
CA THR A 86 -6.03 -13.50 -3.82
C THR A 86 -5.97 -13.91 -5.29
N GLY A 87 -5.66 -12.95 -6.17
CA GLY A 87 -5.64 -13.09 -7.62
C GLY A 87 -7.02 -13.16 -8.28
N SER A 88 -8.11 -12.89 -7.54
CA SER A 88 -9.46 -12.97 -8.11
C SER A 88 -9.80 -11.75 -8.97
N PHE A 89 -10.70 -11.94 -9.95
CA PHE A 89 -11.19 -10.82 -10.76
C PHE A 89 -11.83 -9.71 -9.92
N LYS A 90 -12.50 -10.07 -8.81
CA LYS A 90 -13.11 -9.09 -7.88
C LYS A 90 -12.07 -8.22 -7.20
N GLU A 91 -10.95 -8.81 -6.79
CA GLU A 91 -9.82 -8.09 -6.22
C GLU A 91 -9.22 -7.12 -7.24
N THR A 92 -8.94 -7.59 -8.45
CA THR A 92 -8.41 -6.77 -9.54
C THR A 92 -9.34 -5.60 -9.85
N PHE A 93 -10.64 -5.86 -9.97
CA PHE A 93 -11.64 -4.84 -10.24
C PHE A 93 -11.69 -3.79 -9.12
N PHE A 94 -11.69 -4.23 -7.86
CA PHE A 94 -11.68 -3.32 -6.71
C PHE A 94 -10.42 -2.45 -6.68
N THR A 95 -9.24 -3.05 -6.89
CA THR A 95 -7.96 -2.30 -6.97
C THR A 95 -8.00 -1.26 -8.08
N LEU A 96 -8.55 -1.60 -9.25
CA LEU A 96 -8.69 -0.65 -10.36
C LEU A 96 -9.65 0.49 -10.01
N CYS A 97 -10.76 0.23 -9.32
CA CYS A 97 -11.66 1.28 -8.86
C CYS A 97 -10.97 2.24 -7.89
N VAL A 98 -10.23 1.72 -6.90
CA VAL A 98 -9.49 2.54 -5.93
C VAL A 98 -8.40 3.36 -6.62
N PHE A 99 -7.67 2.75 -7.56
CA PHE A 99 -6.65 3.43 -8.34
C PHE A 99 -7.24 4.58 -9.18
N SER A 100 -8.29 4.30 -9.95
CA SER A 100 -8.97 5.32 -10.79
C SER A 100 -9.55 6.45 -9.95
N LEU A 101 -10.14 6.15 -8.79
CA LEU A 101 -10.63 7.16 -7.85
C LEU A 101 -9.49 8.04 -7.33
N SER A 102 -8.35 7.44 -6.98
CA SER A 102 -7.17 8.16 -6.49
C SER A 102 -6.62 9.12 -7.54
N VAL A 103 -6.53 8.68 -8.80
CA VAL A 103 -6.12 9.51 -9.95
C VAL A 103 -7.11 10.66 -10.17
N TYR A 104 -8.41 10.36 -10.14
CA TYR A 104 -9.47 11.36 -10.30
C TYR A 104 -9.39 12.46 -9.23
N LEU A 105 -9.29 12.08 -7.95
CA LEU A 105 -9.21 13.02 -6.84
C LEU A 105 -7.95 13.90 -6.92
N LYS A 106 -6.79 13.32 -7.25
CA LYS A 106 -5.55 14.10 -7.45
C LYS A 106 -5.69 15.09 -8.60
N GLY A 107 -6.29 14.68 -9.72
CA GLY A 107 -6.56 15.56 -10.86
C GLY A 107 -7.50 16.70 -10.50
N ARG A 108 -8.57 16.41 -9.76
CA ARG A 108 -9.51 17.42 -9.23
C ARG A 108 -8.81 18.44 -8.33
N MET A 109 -8.02 17.99 -7.36
CA MET A 109 -7.26 18.87 -6.47
C MET A 109 -6.26 19.73 -7.25
N TRP A 110 -5.58 19.17 -8.24
CA TRP A 110 -4.64 19.92 -9.06
C TRP A 110 -5.33 21.04 -9.85
N LEU A 111 -6.48 20.74 -10.48
CA LEU A 111 -7.29 21.75 -11.17
C LEU A 111 -7.72 22.85 -10.20
N GLU A 112 -8.20 22.49 -9.01
CA GLU A 112 -8.61 23.45 -7.99
C GLU A 112 -7.46 24.38 -7.61
N THR A 113 -6.23 23.88 -7.44
CA THR A 113 -5.03 24.69 -7.15
C THR A 113 -4.62 25.62 -8.31
N GLN A 114 -4.76 25.18 -9.56
CA GLN A 114 -4.39 26.01 -10.73
C GLN A 114 -5.41 27.13 -10.97
N PHE A 115 -6.69 26.86 -10.75
CA PHE A 115 -7.78 27.80 -11.06
C PHE A 115 -8.27 28.58 -9.83
N THR A 116 -7.74 28.35 -8.63
CA THR A 116 -7.98 29.23 -7.46
C THR A 116 -7.32 30.60 -7.63
N VAL A 117 -6.33 30.75 -8.52
CA VAL A 117 -5.69 32.04 -8.82
C VAL A 117 -6.54 32.90 -9.78
N LEU A 118 -7.65 32.36 -10.32
CA LEU A 118 -8.51 33.00 -11.32
C LEU A 118 -9.89 33.42 -10.78
N ILE A 119 -10.15 33.25 -9.48
CA ILE A 119 -11.35 33.73 -8.77
C ILE A 119 -10.89 34.65 -7.64
#